data_AF-A0A0F9RE44-F1
#
_entry.id   AF-A0A0F9RE44-F1
#
_cell.length_a   1.000
_cell.length_b   1.000
_cell.length_c   1.000
_cell.angle_alpha   90.00
_cell.angle_beta   90.00
_cell.angle_gamma   90.00
#
_symmetry.space_group_name_H-M   'P 1'
#
loop_
_entity.id
_entity.type
_entity.pdbx_description
1 polymer ?
#
loop_
_entity_poly.entity_id
_entity_poly.type
_entity_poly.pdbx_seq_one_letter_code
_entity_poly.pdbx_strand_id
1 'polypeptide(L)'
;MNLDLQRAVVELREDVAGLRQVKKDSYEQWLADSAQKFLIELGQKEEDLTKAEEALREAALAQYAVTKDKKPMPGCGIRIQDKLEYDPHEALAWAYEHQCALALVTKEFEGVVSALVALPSFVTRKTVTTATLAQDMAGVVEGVGE
;
A
#
# COMPACT_ATOMS: atom_id res chain seq x y z
N MET A 1 18.27 12.11 -67.87
CA MET A 1 17.84 11.01 -66.99
C MET A 1 18.29 11.34 -65.57
N ASN A 2 17.41 11.11 -64.61
CA ASN A 2 17.34 11.76 -63.30
C ASN A 2 18.37 11.24 -62.26
N LEU A 3 19.65 11.18 -62.64
CA LEU A 3 20.73 10.59 -61.82
C LEU A 3 20.96 11.34 -60.52
N ASP A 4 20.80 12.66 -60.51
CA ASP A 4 20.99 13.46 -59.30
C ASP A 4 19.90 13.18 -58.26
N LEU A 5 18.64 13.02 -58.70
CA LEU A 5 17.56 12.60 -57.78
C LEU A 5 17.76 11.16 -57.30
N GLN A 6 18.29 10.26 -58.13
CA GLN A 6 18.61 8.90 -57.69
C GLN A 6 19.71 8.88 -56.63
N ARG A 7 20.76 9.71 -56.78
CA ARG A 7 21.82 9.87 -55.77
C ARG A 7 21.29 10.44 -54.47
N ALA A 8 20.48 11.50 -54.54
CA ALA A 8 19.86 12.10 -53.36
C ALA A 8 18.96 11.09 -52.60
N VAL A 9 18.23 10.22 -53.33
CA VAL A 9 17.42 9.16 -52.70
C VAL A 9 18.28 8.10 -52.01
N VAL A 10 19.44 7.75 -52.56
CA VAL A 10 20.36 6.79 -51.93
C VAL A 10 20.93 7.37 -50.63
N GLU A 11 21.44 8.60 -50.69
CA GLU A 11 22.01 9.31 -49.53
C GLU A 11 20.97 9.45 -48.41
N LEU A 12 19.77 9.94 -48.72
CA LEU A 12 18.69 10.07 -47.73
C LEU A 12 18.26 8.72 -47.14
N ARG A 13 18.36 7.61 -47.89
CA ARG A 13 18.04 6.29 -47.35
C ARG A 13 19.10 5.80 -46.38
N GLU A 14 20.37 6.07 -46.66
CA GLU A 14 21.48 5.76 -45.77
C GLU A 14 21.37 6.59 -44.48
N ASP A 15 21.08 7.88 -44.59
CA ASP A 15 20.85 8.76 -43.44
C ASP A 15 19.67 8.29 -42.59
N VAL A 16 18.53 8.00 -43.21
CA VAL A 16 17.35 7.50 -42.51
C VAL A 16 17.63 6.15 -41.84
N ALA A 17 18.40 5.26 -42.49
CA ALA A 17 18.80 4.00 -41.89
C ALA A 17 19.70 4.22 -40.66
N GLY A 18 20.67 5.12 -40.76
CA GLY A 18 21.54 5.51 -39.64
C GLY A 18 20.76 6.09 -38.48
N LEU A 19 19.86 7.05 -38.73
CA LEU A 19 19.01 7.65 -37.70
C LEU A 19 18.08 6.64 -37.04
N ARG A 20 17.55 5.66 -37.80
CA ARG A 20 16.76 4.56 -37.23
C ARG A 20 17.57 3.68 -36.30
N GLN A 21 18.82 3.39 -36.66
CA GLN A 21 19.72 2.61 -35.82
C GLN A 21 20.05 3.37 -34.53
N VAL A 22 20.44 4.64 -34.62
CA VAL A 22 20.70 5.49 -33.44
C VAL A 22 19.49 5.57 -32.52
N LYS A 23 18.29 5.75 -33.08
CA LYS A 23 17.05 5.75 -32.29
C LYS A 23 16.86 4.43 -31.54
N LYS A 24 17.09 3.30 -32.21
CA LYS A 24 16.95 1.97 -31.62
C LYS A 24 17.94 1.78 -30.48
N ASP A 25 19.21 2.05 -30.71
CA ASP A 25 20.28 1.87 -29.71
C ASP A 25 20.05 2.78 -28.50
N SER A 26 19.64 4.04 -28.72
CA SER A 26 19.32 4.98 -27.64
C SER A 26 18.13 4.51 -26.80
N TYR A 27 17.12 3.89 -27.44
CA TYR A 27 15.96 3.35 -26.74
C TYR A 27 16.31 2.09 -25.93
N GLU A 28 17.13 1.19 -26.48
CA GLU A 28 17.62 0.01 -25.77
C GLU A 28 18.49 0.39 -24.57
N GLN A 29 19.37 1.38 -24.72
CA GLN A 29 20.17 1.90 -23.63
C GLN A 29 19.30 2.55 -22.55
N TRP A 30 18.33 3.38 -22.95
CA TRP A 30 17.38 3.96 -22.00
C TRP A 30 16.58 2.90 -21.25
N LEU A 31 16.14 1.83 -21.94
CA LEU A 31 15.45 0.72 -21.31
C LEU A 31 16.34 -0.02 -20.31
N ALA A 32 17.60 -0.29 -20.65
CA ALA A 32 18.54 -0.95 -19.75
C ALA A 32 18.77 -0.13 -18.47
N ASP A 33 19.04 1.18 -18.62
CA ASP A 33 19.28 2.09 -17.51
C ASP A 33 18.02 2.27 -16.64
N SER A 34 16.85 2.42 -17.29
CA SER A 34 15.57 2.63 -16.61
C SER A 34 15.08 1.36 -15.92
N ALA A 35 15.24 0.19 -16.55
CA ALA A 35 14.84 -1.09 -15.96
C ALA A 35 15.63 -1.36 -14.68
N GLN A 36 16.94 -1.15 -14.70
CA GLN A 36 17.77 -1.34 -13.51
C GLN A 36 17.33 -0.42 -12.37
N LYS A 37 17.19 0.88 -12.64
CA LYS A 37 16.87 1.88 -11.61
C LYS A 37 15.45 1.78 -11.08
N PHE A 38 14.45 1.64 -11.96
CA PHE A 38 13.04 1.71 -11.56
C PHE A 38 12.42 0.37 -11.23
N LEU A 39 12.86 -0.73 -11.85
CA LEU A 39 12.26 -2.03 -11.57
C LEU A 39 13.00 -2.75 -10.45
N ILE A 40 14.32 -2.64 -10.40
CA ILE A 40 15.13 -3.39 -9.44
C ILE A 40 15.39 -2.54 -8.20
N GLU A 41 16.02 -1.36 -8.34
CA GLU A 41 16.39 -0.57 -7.16
C GLU A 41 15.17 -0.03 -6.40
N LEU A 42 14.16 0.49 -7.09
CA LEU A 42 12.94 0.96 -6.42
C LEU A 42 12.23 -0.19 -5.69
N GLY A 43 12.05 -1.34 -6.34
CA GLY A 43 11.41 -2.49 -5.73
C GLY A 43 12.15 -2.98 -4.48
N GLN A 44 13.49 -3.03 -4.55
CA GLN A 44 14.33 -3.34 -3.38
C GLN A 44 14.16 -2.30 -2.27
N LYS A 45 14.09 -1.01 -2.61
CA LYS A 45 13.92 0.05 -1.61
C LYS A 45 12.52 0.07 -0.99
N GLU A 46 11.49 -0.26 -1.74
CA GLU A 46 10.13 -0.45 -1.21
C GLU A 46 10.07 -1.66 -0.26
N GLU A 47 10.77 -2.74 -0.57
CA GLU A 47 10.90 -3.91 0.30
C GLU A 47 11.68 -3.57 1.59
N ASP A 48 12.84 -2.90 1.47
CA ASP A 48 13.64 -2.43 2.61
C ASP A 48 12.82 -1.50 3.51
N LEU A 49 12.07 -0.57 2.92
CA LEU A 49 11.19 0.36 3.64
C LEU A 49 10.11 -0.40 4.40
N THR A 50 9.42 -1.34 3.74
CA THR A 50 8.36 -2.15 4.36
C THR A 50 8.91 -2.90 5.57
N LYS A 51 10.06 -3.57 5.43
CA LYS A 51 10.72 -4.29 6.53
C LYS A 51 11.09 -3.37 7.68
N ALA A 52 11.63 -2.18 7.38
CA ALA A 52 12.00 -1.20 8.41
C ALA A 52 10.77 -0.69 9.17
N GLU A 53 9.68 -0.39 8.48
CA GLU A 53 8.43 0.04 9.10
C GLU A 53 7.77 -1.06 9.94
N GLU A 54 7.78 -2.32 9.46
CA GLU A 54 7.28 -3.46 10.21
C GLU A 54 8.06 -3.67 11.51
N ALA A 55 9.40 -3.65 11.45
CA ALA A 55 10.25 -3.74 12.62
C ALA A 55 9.95 -2.61 13.63
N LEU A 56 9.72 -1.38 13.14
CA LEU A 56 9.36 -0.25 14.00
C LEU A 56 7.99 -0.42 14.66
N ARG A 57 6.99 -0.94 13.92
CA ARG A 57 5.66 -1.25 14.46
C ARG A 57 5.72 -2.35 15.52
N GLU A 58 6.52 -3.39 15.30
CA GLU A 58 6.74 -4.46 16.28
C GLU A 58 7.39 -3.94 17.56
N ALA A 59 8.43 -3.11 17.43
CA ALA A 59 9.08 -2.46 18.57
C ALA A 59 8.08 -1.58 19.36
N ALA A 60 7.24 -0.80 18.66
CA ALA A 60 6.21 0.03 19.28
C ALA A 60 5.19 -0.82 20.07
N LEU A 61 4.72 -1.93 19.49
CA LEU A 61 3.80 -2.85 20.15
C LEU A 61 4.44 -3.52 21.36
N ALA A 62 5.70 -3.95 21.27
CA ALA A 62 6.44 -4.55 22.37
C ALA A 62 6.60 -3.56 23.54
N GLN A 63 6.94 -2.31 23.26
CA GLN A 63 7.05 -1.28 24.27
C GLN A 63 5.70 -0.92 24.90
N TYR A 64 4.63 -0.83 24.09
CA TYR A 64 3.27 -0.66 24.59
C TYR A 64 2.85 -1.82 25.50
N ALA A 65 3.24 -3.07 25.17
CA ALA A 65 2.88 -4.22 25.99
C ALA A 65 3.40 -4.07 27.43
N VAL A 66 4.58 -3.48 27.61
CA VAL A 66 5.22 -3.23 28.91
C VAL A 66 4.70 -1.94 29.56
N THR A 67 4.68 -0.82 28.83
CA THR A 67 4.46 0.53 29.39
C THR A 67 3.00 0.95 29.42
N LYS A 68 2.17 0.36 28.55
CA LYS A 68 0.79 0.80 28.24
C LYS A 68 0.70 2.25 27.72
N ASP A 69 1.80 2.84 27.27
CA ASP A 69 1.82 4.18 26.67
C ASP A 69 1.38 4.13 25.19
N LYS A 70 0.37 4.92 24.84
CA LYS A 70 -0.14 5.00 23.46
C LYS A 70 0.79 5.75 22.50
N LYS A 71 1.84 6.39 23.01
CA LYS A 71 2.93 7.00 22.23
C LYS A 71 4.28 6.41 22.65
N PRO A 72 4.54 5.12 22.38
CA PRO A 72 5.70 4.42 22.91
C PRO A 72 7.03 5.01 22.40
N MET A 73 7.04 5.54 21.17
CA MET A 73 8.23 6.12 20.53
C MET A 73 7.85 7.35 19.71
N PRO A 74 8.79 8.27 19.43
CA PRO A 74 8.56 9.39 18.52
C PRO A 74 8.02 8.91 17.18
N GLY A 75 6.94 9.54 16.71
CA GLY A 75 6.29 9.21 15.44
C GLY A 75 5.53 7.88 15.43
N CYS A 76 5.49 7.15 16.54
CA CYS A 76 4.74 5.91 16.68
C CYS A 76 3.51 6.12 17.57
N GLY A 77 2.35 5.71 17.10
CA GLY A 77 1.09 5.72 17.84
C GLY A 77 0.54 4.31 18.00
N ILE A 78 -0.22 4.08 19.06
CA ILE A 78 -0.95 2.83 19.27
C ILE A 78 -2.45 3.09 19.14
N ARG A 79 -3.06 2.39 18.19
CA ARG A 79 -4.51 2.36 18.00
C ARG A 79 -5.06 1.07 18.56
N ILE A 80 -6.08 1.21 19.40
CA ILE A 80 -6.83 0.08 19.95
C ILE A 80 -8.21 0.15 19.34
N GLN A 81 -8.62 -0.93 18.67
CA GLN A 81 -9.94 -1.03 18.07
C GLN A 81 -10.59 -2.34 18.49
N ASP A 82 -11.86 -2.27 18.87
CA ASP A 82 -12.66 -3.47 19.05
C ASP A 82 -13.17 -3.90 17.69
N LYS A 83 -12.75 -5.10 17.26
CA LYS A 83 -13.22 -5.75 16.04
C LYS A 83 -14.25 -6.80 16.41
N LEU A 84 -15.31 -6.89 15.63
CA LEU A 84 -16.30 -7.96 15.75
C LEU A 84 -15.81 -9.16 14.93
N GLU A 85 -15.72 -10.33 15.57
CA GLU A 85 -15.46 -11.62 14.93
C GLU A 85 -16.76 -12.43 14.93
N TYR A 86 -17.19 -12.87 13.75
CA TYR A 86 -18.43 -13.61 13.53
C TYR A 86 -18.36 -14.41 12.21
N ASP A 87 -19.15 -15.47 12.10
CA ASP A 87 -19.37 -16.17 10.83
C ASP A 87 -20.33 -15.34 9.94
N PRO A 88 -19.94 -14.97 8.71
CA PRO A 88 -20.83 -14.27 7.78
C PRO A 88 -22.16 -14.99 7.52
N HIS A 89 -22.18 -16.33 7.52
CA HIS A 89 -23.41 -17.09 7.29
C HIS A 89 -24.38 -16.96 8.47
N GLU A 90 -23.89 -17.06 9.69
CA GLU A 90 -24.70 -16.87 10.90
C GLU A 90 -25.16 -15.41 11.04
N ALA A 91 -24.30 -14.45 10.70
CA ALA A 91 -24.65 -13.03 10.67
C ALA A 91 -25.78 -12.73 9.68
N LEU A 92 -25.73 -13.32 8.48
CA LEU A 92 -26.76 -13.17 7.47
C LEU A 92 -28.08 -13.83 7.90
N ALA A 93 -28.03 -15.04 8.47
CA ALA A 93 -29.21 -15.72 9.01
C ALA A 93 -29.89 -14.87 10.10
N TRP A 94 -29.11 -14.36 11.05
CA TRP A 94 -29.60 -13.47 12.11
C TRP A 94 -30.18 -12.17 11.54
N ALA A 95 -29.54 -11.58 10.53
CA ALA A 95 -30.01 -10.35 9.90
C ALA A 95 -31.35 -10.54 9.16
N TYR A 96 -31.59 -11.71 8.55
CA TYR A 96 -32.89 -12.06 7.98
C TYR A 96 -33.96 -12.20 9.06
N GLU A 97 -33.68 -12.92 10.14
CA GLU A 97 -34.62 -13.12 11.26
C GLU A 97 -35.04 -11.79 11.90
N HIS A 98 -34.09 -10.87 12.04
CA HIS A 98 -34.33 -9.57 12.68
C HIS A 98 -34.70 -8.47 11.68
N GLN A 99 -34.94 -8.83 10.41
CA GLN A 99 -35.28 -7.92 9.30
C GLN A 99 -34.32 -6.71 9.18
N CYS A 100 -33.05 -6.91 9.56
CA CYS A 100 -32.05 -5.85 9.59
C CYS A 100 -31.45 -5.60 8.21
N ALA A 101 -31.38 -6.61 7.33
CA ALA A 101 -30.93 -6.44 5.95
C ALA A 101 -31.39 -7.59 5.05
N LEU A 102 -31.63 -7.30 3.76
CA LEU A 102 -31.93 -8.31 2.73
C LEU A 102 -30.68 -9.05 2.22
N ALA A 103 -29.49 -8.52 2.55
CA ALA A 103 -28.18 -9.08 2.27
C ALA A 103 -27.20 -8.56 3.35
N LEU A 104 -26.12 -9.29 3.65
CA LEU A 104 -25.17 -8.87 4.69
C LEU A 104 -24.35 -7.67 4.22
N VAL A 105 -24.77 -6.47 4.60
CA VAL A 105 -23.94 -5.26 4.53
C VAL A 105 -23.15 -5.16 5.83
N THR A 106 -21.90 -5.61 5.82
CA THR A 106 -21.05 -5.74 7.01
C THR A 106 -21.02 -4.48 7.88
N LYS A 107 -20.84 -3.30 7.27
CA LYS A 107 -20.81 -2.02 8.01
C LYS A 107 -22.13 -1.71 8.74
N GLU A 108 -23.27 -2.02 8.13
CA GLU A 108 -24.59 -1.80 8.73
C GLU A 108 -24.85 -2.81 9.83
N PHE A 109 -24.54 -4.09 9.57
CA PHE A 109 -24.62 -5.16 10.56
C PHE A 109 -23.75 -4.86 11.79
N GLU A 110 -22.48 -4.54 11.61
CA GLU A 110 -21.59 -4.16 12.71
C GLU A 110 -22.09 -2.89 13.43
N GLY A 111 -22.68 -1.94 12.70
CA GLY A 111 -23.33 -0.75 13.28
C GLY A 111 -24.50 -1.11 14.21
N VAL A 112 -25.40 -2.00 13.76
CA VAL A 112 -26.53 -2.48 14.57
C VAL A 112 -26.03 -3.28 15.76
N VAL A 113 -25.16 -4.26 15.54
CA VAL A 113 -24.68 -5.17 16.58
C VAL A 113 -23.82 -4.45 17.62
N SER A 114 -23.03 -3.46 17.23
CA SER A 114 -22.24 -2.65 18.17
C SER A 114 -23.10 -1.81 19.12
N ALA A 115 -24.32 -1.43 18.70
CA ALA A 115 -25.29 -0.69 19.50
C ALA A 115 -26.15 -1.58 20.42
N LEU A 116 -26.14 -2.91 20.23
CA LEU A 116 -26.87 -3.83 21.10
C LEU A 116 -26.23 -3.90 22.50
N VAL A 117 -27.07 -3.91 23.53
CA VAL A 117 -26.64 -4.11 24.93
C VAL A 117 -26.10 -5.53 25.14
N ALA A 118 -26.73 -6.52 24.50
CA ALA A 118 -26.29 -7.90 24.50
C ALA A 118 -25.93 -8.32 23.07
N LEU A 119 -24.68 -8.75 22.88
CA LEU A 119 -24.22 -9.27 21.60
C LEU A 119 -24.88 -10.63 21.31
N PRO A 120 -25.19 -10.93 20.04
CA PRO A 120 -25.57 -12.28 19.64
C PRO A 120 -24.48 -13.30 20.02
N SER A 121 -24.87 -14.53 20.36
CA SER A 121 -23.95 -15.56 20.83
C SER A 121 -22.84 -15.94 19.84
N PHE A 122 -23.07 -15.70 18.55
CA PHE A 122 -22.11 -15.96 17.47
C PHE A 122 -21.13 -14.80 17.20
N VAL A 123 -21.34 -13.65 17.85
CA VAL A 123 -20.49 -12.47 17.69
C VAL A 123 -19.62 -12.30 18.92
N THR A 124 -18.31 -12.22 18.70
CA THR A 124 -17.34 -11.94 19.76
C THR A 124 -16.63 -10.61 19.50
N ARG A 125 -16.42 -9.82 20.56
CA ARG A 125 -15.58 -8.61 20.48
C ARG A 125 -14.14 -8.99 20.76
N LYS A 126 -13.25 -8.65 19.85
CA LYS A 126 -11.82 -8.81 19.99
C LYS A 126 -11.13 -7.46 19.92
N THR A 127 -10.46 -7.09 20.98
CA THR A 127 -9.64 -5.88 21.01
C THR A 127 -8.35 -6.15 20.24
N VAL A 128 -8.20 -5.47 19.11
CA VAL A 128 -7.00 -5.52 18.28
C VAL A 128 -6.19 -4.25 18.52
N THR A 129 -4.92 -4.43 18.86
CA THR A 129 -3.97 -3.34 19.03
C THR A 129 -3.08 -3.27 17.80
N THR A 130 -3.00 -2.10 17.17
CA THR A 130 -2.17 -1.85 15.98
C THR A 130 -1.26 -0.66 16.21
N ALA A 131 -0.04 -0.70 15.66
CA ALA A 131 0.87 0.43 15.65
C ALA A 131 0.72 1.23 14.37
N THR A 132 0.70 2.56 14.50
CA THR A 132 0.64 3.53 13.41
C THR A 132 1.92 4.35 13.39
N LEU A 133 2.42 4.68 12.20
CA LEU A 133 3.60 5.52 12.01
C LEU A 133 3.18 6.89 11.47
N ALA A 134 3.90 7.94 11.85
CA ALA A 134 3.71 9.28 11.30
C ALA A 134 4.06 9.29 9.81
N GLN A 135 3.32 10.07 9.03
CA GLN A 135 3.58 10.21 7.59
C GLN A 135 4.89 10.97 7.33
N ASP A 136 5.22 11.94 8.19
CA ASP A 136 6.49 12.66 8.17
C ASP A 136 7.36 12.21 9.35
N MET A 137 8.11 11.13 9.14
CA MET A 137 9.06 10.64 10.12
C MET A 137 10.30 11.56 10.25
N ALA A 138 10.63 12.34 9.22
CA ALA A 138 11.78 13.23 9.26
C ALA A 138 11.54 14.40 10.23
N GLY A 139 10.38 15.06 10.15
CA GLY A 139 10.01 16.14 11.05
C GLY A 139 9.92 15.72 12.52
N VAL A 140 9.59 14.45 12.78
CA VAL A 140 9.58 13.85 14.12
C VAL A 140 11.00 13.67 14.66
N VAL A 141 11.93 13.15 13.86
CA VAL A 141 13.31 12.89 14.30
C VAL A 141 14.10 14.20 14.49
N GLU A 142 13.82 15.21 13.68
CA GLU A 142 14.44 16.53 13.78
C GLU A 142 13.83 17.42 14.89
N GLY A 143 12.76 16.96 15.55
CA GLY A 143 12.10 17.66 16.66
C GLY A 143 11.29 18.89 16.23
N VAL A 144 10.87 18.97 14.97
CA VAL A 144 10.16 20.13 14.38
C VAL A 144 8.63 19.95 14.43
N GLY A 145 8.13 18.74 14.73
CA GLY A 145 6.70 18.46 14.85
C GLY A 145 6.35 17.47 15.96
N GLU A 146 6.22 17.96 17.20
CA GLU A 146 5.45 17.31 18.28
C GLU A 146 4.18 18.12 18.62
#